data_AF-A0A962NBD2-F1
#
_entry.id   AF-A0A962NBD2-F1
#
_cell.length_a   1.000
_cell.length_b   1.000
_cell.length_c   1.000
_cell.angle_alpha   90.00
_cell.angle_beta   90.00
_cell.angle_gamma   90.00
#
_symmetry.space_group_name_H-M   'P 1'
#
loop_
_entity.id
_entity.type
_entity.pdbx_description
1 polymer ?
#
loop_
_entity_poly.entity_id
_entity_poly.type
_entity_poly.pdbx_seq_one_letter_code
_entity_poly.pdbx_strand_id
1 'polypeptide(L)'
;YLIDLGRQLPPLDDSEKTEANLLHGCQSQVWVVASGDADCLHFRAASDAAIVSGLIALMLKVYDGRSAETVLEMKPDFISSIGLDRHLSSTRNNGLAALHKRLQAEAARRLAAGG
;
A
#
# COMPACT_ATOMS: atom_id res chain seq x y z
N TYR A 1 17.73 1.58 6.61
CA TYR A 1 17.20 1.39 5.25
C TYR A 1 15.69 1.47 5.16
N LEU A 2 14.90 0.51 5.68
CA LEU A 2 13.41 0.58 5.57
C LEU A 2 12.83 1.88 6.14
N ILE A 3 13.30 2.29 7.32
CA ILE A 3 12.88 3.58 7.93
C ILE A 3 13.19 4.76 7.00
N ASP A 4 14.35 4.72 6.32
CA ASP A 4 14.77 5.78 5.41
C ASP A 4 13.95 5.80 4.12
N LEU A 5 13.51 4.64 3.62
CA LEU A 5 12.54 4.55 2.53
C LEU A 5 11.18 5.13 2.95
N GLY A 6 10.71 4.81 4.15
CA GLY A 6 9.46 5.33 4.68
C GLY A 6 9.45 6.87 4.82
N ARG A 7 10.60 7.47 5.13
CA ARG A 7 10.77 8.94 5.19
C ARG A 7 10.69 9.63 3.83
N GLN A 8 10.88 8.90 2.73
CA GLN A 8 10.81 9.45 1.37
C GLN A 8 9.38 9.39 0.80
N LEU A 9 8.43 8.77 1.51
CA LEU A 9 7.05 8.75 1.10
C LEU A 9 6.50 10.18 1.06
N PRO A 10 5.75 10.56 0.00
CA PRO A 10 5.00 11.80 -0.01
C PRO A 10 4.07 11.85 1.20
N PRO A 11 4.02 12.97 1.95
CA PRO A 11 3.12 13.08 3.08
C PRO A 11 1.65 13.01 2.62
N LEU A 12 0.80 12.57 3.54
CA LEU A 12 -0.65 12.78 3.43
C LEU A 12 -1.02 14.02 4.21
N ASP A 13 -1.92 14.82 3.65
CA ASP A 13 -2.52 15.94 4.37
C ASP A 13 -3.44 15.41 5.47
N ASP A 14 -3.65 16.19 6.53
CA ASP A 14 -4.50 15.75 7.64
C ASP A 14 -5.97 15.55 7.21
N SER A 15 -6.42 16.30 6.20
CA SER A 15 -7.74 16.12 5.57
C SER A 15 -7.87 14.78 4.84
N GLU A 16 -6.77 14.12 4.51
CA GLU A 16 -6.75 12.82 3.84
C GLU A 16 -6.70 11.65 4.83
N LYS A 17 -6.34 11.89 6.09
CA LYS A 17 -6.30 10.88 7.16
C LYS A 17 -7.69 10.64 7.75
N THR A 18 -8.63 10.29 6.87
CA THR A 18 -10.03 10.03 7.22
C THR A 18 -10.28 8.53 7.44
N GLU A 19 -11.39 8.18 8.10
CA GLU A 19 -11.84 6.79 8.24
C GLU A 19 -12.01 6.07 6.90
N ALA A 20 -12.41 6.79 5.84
CA ALA A 20 -12.55 6.20 4.50
C ALA A 20 -11.21 5.73 3.89
N ASN A 21 -10.12 6.38 4.28
CA ASN A 21 -8.77 6.03 3.85
C ASN A 21 -8.05 5.12 4.85
N LEU A 22 -8.61 4.93 6.05
CA LEU A 22 -8.00 4.11 7.10
C LEU A 22 -8.08 2.62 6.75
N LEU A 23 -6.94 1.94 6.87
CA LEU A 23 -6.83 0.50 6.72
C LEU A 23 -7.06 -0.18 8.06
N HIS A 24 -8.18 -0.89 8.19
CA HIS A 24 -8.47 -1.68 9.37
C HIS A 24 -7.67 -3.00 9.39
N GLY A 25 -7.41 -3.53 10.59
CA GLY A 25 -6.72 -4.81 10.78
C GLY A 25 -5.20 -4.71 10.86
N CYS A 26 -4.64 -3.50 10.86
CA CYS A 26 -3.24 -3.25 11.22
C CYS A 26 -3.12 -2.87 12.70
N GLN A 27 -2.01 -3.24 13.36
CA GLN A 27 -1.72 -2.77 14.72
C GLN A 27 -1.36 -1.27 14.74
N SER A 28 -0.68 -0.82 13.70
CA SER A 28 -0.38 0.59 13.42
C SER A 28 -1.50 1.20 12.58
N GLN A 29 -1.73 2.50 12.71
CA GLN A 29 -2.63 3.21 11.80
C GLN A 29 -1.96 3.31 10.43
N VAL A 30 -2.73 3.00 9.38
CA VAL A 30 -2.28 3.11 7.99
C VAL A 30 -3.40 3.75 7.20
N TRP A 31 -3.12 4.86 6.52
CA TRP A 31 -4.05 5.47 5.58
C TRP A 31 -3.55 5.27 4.17
N VAL A 32 -4.45 4.95 3.25
CA VAL A 32 -4.17 4.74 1.83
C VAL A 32 -5.12 5.61 1.01
N VAL A 33 -4.53 6.51 0.22
CA VAL A 33 -5.23 7.38 -0.72
C VAL A 33 -4.94 6.89 -2.11
N ALA A 34 -5.98 6.76 -2.92
CA ALA A 34 -5.86 6.35 -4.31
C ALA A 34 -6.50 7.37 -5.26
N SER A 35 -5.83 7.62 -6.37
CA SER A 35 -6.27 8.51 -7.44
C SER A 35 -5.95 7.92 -8.82
N GLY A 36 -6.31 8.63 -9.88
CA GLY A 36 -6.19 8.13 -11.26
C GLY A 36 -7.42 7.36 -11.72
N ASP A 37 -7.27 6.53 -12.74
CA ASP A 37 -8.34 5.77 -13.39
C ASP A 37 -7.92 4.30 -13.61
N ALA A 38 -8.67 3.57 -14.44
CA ALA A 38 -8.35 2.17 -14.72
C ALA A 38 -7.02 1.99 -15.46
N ASP A 39 -6.56 2.98 -16.22
CA ASP A 39 -5.34 2.89 -17.03
C ASP A 39 -4.09 3.24 -16.20
N CYS A 40 -4.23 4.16 -15.24
CA CYS A 40 -3.12 4.55 -14.36
C CYS A 40 -3.61 4.88 -12.95
N LEU A 41 -3.29 4.01 -12.00
CA LEU A 41 -3.56 4.20 -10.57
C LEU A 41 -2.37 4.81 -9.85
N HIS A 42 -2.67 5.81 -9.02
CA HIS A 42 -1.70 6.40 -8.11
C HIS A 42 -2.08 6.11 -6.67
N PHE A 43 -1.10 5.78 -5.85
CA PHE A 43 -1.26 5.43 -4.45
C PHE A 43 -0.32 6.26 -3.58
N ARG A 44 -0.88 6.90 -2.56
CA ARG A 44 -0.13 7.47 -1.44
C ARG A 44 -0.59 6.83 -0.15
N ALA A 45 0.32 6.71 0.81
CA ALA A 45 -0.02 6.14 2.10
C ALA A 45 0.88 6.69 3.21
N ALA A 46 0.34 6.72 4.42
CA ALA A 46 1.07 7.09 5.63
C ALA A 46 0.78 6.08 6.74
N SER A 47 1.74 5.94 7.66
CA SER A 47 1.57 5.18 8.89
C SER A 47 2.22 5.90 10.07
N ASP A 48 1.66 5.70 11.26
CA ASP A 48 2.24 6.15 12.54
C ASP A 48 3.47 5.31 12.95
N ALA A 49 3.71 4.16 12.32
CA ALA A 49 4.84 3.28 12.62
C ALA A 49 5.92 3.34 11.53
N ALA A 50 7.13 3.81 11.90
CA ALA A 50 8.24 4.01 10.97
C ALA A 50 8.65 2.76 10.16
N ILE A 51 8.60 1.57 10.77
CA ILE A 51 8.88 0.30 10.07
C ILE A 51 7.80 0.00 9.04
N VAL A 52 6.54 0.26 9.37
CA VAL A 52 5.39 0.03 8.47
C VAL A 52 5.45 1.02 7.31
N SER A 53 5.81 2.28 7.55
CA SER A 53 6.09 3.25 6.48
C SER A 53 7.16 2.76 5.51
N GLY A 54 8.20 2.08 6.01
CA GLY A 54 9.22 1.45 5.15
C GLY A 54 8.67 0.33 4.26
N LEU A 55 7.77 -0.51 4.80
CA LEU A 55 7.10 -1.56 4.03
C LEU A 55 6.13 -0.99 3.00
N ILE A 56 5.38 0.04 3.38
CA ILE A 56 4.52 0.81 2.46
C ILE A 56 5.34 1.35 1.30
N ALA A 57 6.50 1.96 1.56
CA ALA A 57 7.36 2.50 0.51
C ALA A 57 7.79 1.43 -0.51
N LEU A 58 8.09 0.21 -0.06
CA LEU A 58 8.40 -0.90 -0.97
C LEU A 58 7.19 -1.31 -1.82
N MET A 59 6.01 -1.37 -1.22
CA MET A 59 4.76 -1.67 -1.95
C MET A 59 4.47 -0.58 -2.99
N LEU A 60 4.47 0.69 -2.60
CA LEU A 60 4.15 1.79 -3.52
C LEU A 60 5.14 1.87 -4.68
N LYS A 61 6.42 1.56 -4.45
CA LYS A 61 7.42 1.50 -5.54
C LYS A 61 7.07 0.48 -6.63
N VAL A 62 6.33 -0.58 -6.28
CA VAL A 62 5.96 -1.66 -7.19
C VAL A 62 4.60 -1.41 -7.85
N TYR A 63 3.64 -0.88 -7.08
CA TYR A 63 2.24 -0.76 -7.49
C TYR A 63 1.82 0.64 -8.01
N ASP A 64 2.52 1.71 -7.65
CA ASP A 64 2.17 3.07 -8.12
C ASP A 64 2.43 3.23 -9.63
N GLY A 65 1.51 3.94 -10.32
CA GLY A 65 1.58 4.19 -11.76
C GLY A 65 1.26 2.96 -12.62
N ARG A 66 0.54 1.97 -12.07
CA ARG A 66 0.11 0.76 -12.79
C ARG A 66 -1.36 0.83 -13.15
N SER A 67 -1.75 0.15 -14.22
CA SER A 67 -3.17 -0.03 -14.56
C SER A 67 -3.87 -0.91 -13.51
N ALA A 68 -5.19 -0.76 -13.41
CA ALA A 68 -6.02 -1.57 -12.54
C ALA A 68 -5.88 -3.07 -12.84
N GLU A 69 -5.86 -3.46 -14.10
CA GLU A 69 -5.63 -4.85 -14.52
C GLU A 69 -4.28 -5.38 -14.01
N THR A 70 -3.21 -4.60 -14.21
CA THR A 70 -1.87 -4.97 -13.74
C THR A 70 -1.83 -5.14 -12.22
N VAL A 71 -2.42 -4.21 -11.47
CA VAL A 71 -2.47 -4.29 -10.00
C VAL A 71 -3.21 -5.55 -9.52
N LEU A 72 -4.28 -5.95 -10.22
CA LEU A 72 -5.06 -7.13 -9.86
C LEU A 72 -4.29 -8.45 -10.09
N GLU A 73 -3.47 -8.52 -11.13
CA GLU A 73 -2.64 -9.68 -11.44
C GLU A 73 -1.40 -9.80 -10.55
N MET A 74 -0.94 -8.68 -9.98
CA MET A 74 0.28 -8.62 -9.19
C MET A 74 0.14 -9.22 -7.79
N LYS A 75 1.12 -10.05 -7.43
CA LYS A 75 1.32 -10.59 -6.08
C LYS A 75 2.54 -9.94 -5.41
N PRO A 76 2.53 -9.74 -4.08
CA PRO A 76 3.66 -9.13 -3.36
C PRO A 76 4.83 -10.11 -3.12
N ASP A 77 5.08 -11.01 -4.08
CA ASP A 77 6.10 -12.07 -3.98
C ASP A 77 7.53 -11.49 -3.89
N PHE A 78 7.72 -10.23 -4.29
CA PHE A 78 8.99 -9.54 -4.15
C PHE A 78 9.46 -9.46 -2.69
N ILE A 79 8.52 -9.43 -1.72
CA ILE A 79 8.83 -9.36 -0.29
C ILE A 79 9.56 -10.62 0.20
N SER A 80 9.09 -11.79 -0.22
CA SER A 80 9.76 -13.07 0.09
C SER A 80 11.02 -13.26 -0.76
N SER A 81 11.03 -12.78 -2.01
CA SER A 81 12.21 -12.87 -2.88
C SER A 81 13.44 -12.16 -2.32
N ILE A 82 13.24 -11.04 -1.60
CA ILE A 82 14.32 -10.30 -0.92
C ILE A 82 14.56 -10.79 0.52
N GLY A 83 13.87 -11.85 0.94
CA GLY A 83 13.97 -12.46 2.27
C GLY A 83 13.44 -11.60 3.42
N LEU A 84 12.66 -10.55 3.11
CA LEU A 84 12.22 -9.58 4.13
C LEU A 84 11.16 -10.18 5.06
N ASP A 85 10.30 -11.04 4.54
CA ASP A 85 9.26 -11.78 5.27
C ASP A 85 9.80 -12.53 6.50
N ARG A 86 11.03 -13.07 6.43
CA ARG A 86 11.71 -13.78 7.53
C ARG A 86 12.08 -12.88 8.72
N HIS A 87 12.12 -11.57 8.52
CA HIS A 87 12.47 -10.58 9.54
C HIS A 87 11.24 -9.84 10.08
N LEU A 88 10.05 -10.13 9.56
CA LEU A 88 8.81 -9.52 10.00
C LEU A 88 8.09 -10.42 11.01
N SER A 89 7.52 -9.80 12.04
CA SER A 89 6.59 -10.50 12.92
C SER A 89 5.32 -10.87 12.15
N SER A 90 4.58 -11.86 12.65
CA SER A 90 3.27 -12.25 12.10
C SER A 90 2.34 -11.04 11.92
N THR A 91 2.30 -10.13 12.88
CA THR A 91 1.49 -8.91 12.81
C THR A 91 1.87 -8.00 11.63
N ARG A 92 3.17 -7.86 11.34
CA ARG A 92 3.65 -7.02 10.23
C ARG A 92 3.36 -7.67 8.88
N ASN A 93 3.52 -9.00 8.78
CA ASN A 93 3.12 -9.75 7.59
C ASN A 93 1.61 -9.63 7.33
N ASN A 94 0.79 -9.68 8.38
CA ASN A 94 -0.66 -9.47 8.25
C ASN A 94 -1.00 -8.05 7.77
N GLY A 95 -0.33 -7.03 8.30
CA GLY A 95 -0.52 -5.65 7.85
C GLY A 95 -0.14 -5.45 6.37
N LEU A 96 0.93 -6.09 5.92
CA LEU A 96 1.34 -6.07 4.51
C LEU A 96 0.32 -6.75 3.60
N ALA A 97 -0.21 -7.90 4.01
CA ALA A 97 -1.28 -8.59 3.30
C ALA A 97 -2.56 -7.76 3.25
N ALA A 98 -2.91 -7.06 4.34
CA ALA A 98 -4.05 -6.15 4.38
C ALA A 98 -3.87 -4.97 3.41
N LEU A 99 -2.66 -4.39 3.36
CA LEU A 99 -2.32 -3.33 2.41
C LEU A 99 -2.44 -3.82 0.97
N HIS A 100 -1.87 -4.97 0.63
CA HIS A 100 -2.00 -5.55 -0.72
C HIS A 100 -3.47 -5.73 -1.12
N LYS A 101 -4.30 -6.28 -0.23
CA LYS A 101 -5.74 -6.40 -0.46
C LYS A 101 -6.44 -5.06 -0.69
N ARG A 102 -6.05 -4.01 0.05
CA ARG A 102 -6.61 -2.66 -0.13
C ARG A 102 -6.29 -2.09 -1.52
N LEU A 103 -5.07 -2.31 -2.01
CA LEU A 103 -4.65 -1.90 -3.37
C LEU A 103 -5.44 -2.66 -4.44
N GLN A 104 -5.58 -3.99 -4.30
CA GLN A 104 -6.39 -4.79 -5.23
C GLN A 104 -7.87 -4.38 -5.23
N ALA A 105 -8.45 -4.11 -4.07
CA ALA A 105 -9.85 -3.68 -3.97
C ALA A 105 -10.07 -2.33 -4.67
N GLU A 106 -9.13 -1.39 -4.53
CA GLU A 106 -9.20 -0.12 -5.23
C GLU A 106 -9.05 -0.27 -6.75
N ALA A 107 -8.14 -1.13 -7.19
CA ALA A 107 -7.99 -1.45 -8.60
C ALA A 107 -9.27 -2.06 -9.19
N ALA A 108 -9.87 -3.04 -8.53
CA ALA A 108 -11.15 -3.63 -8.94
C ALA A 108 -12.27 -2.58 -9.05
N ARG A 109 -12.33 -1.65 -8.08
CA ARG A 109 -13.31 -0.56 -8.08
C ARG A 109 -13.13 0.37 -9.28
N ARG A 110 -11.89 0.71 -9.63
CA ARG A 110 -11.56 1.63 -10.73
C ARG A 110 -11.82 0.98 -12.09
N LEU A 111 -11.48 -0.30 -12.22
CA LEU A 111 -11.78 -1.09 -13.42
C LEU A 111 -13.29 -1.17 -13.67
N ALA A 112 -14.09 -1.42 -12.63
CA ALA A 112 -15.55 -1.48 -12.74
C ALA A 112 -16.21 -0.11 -13.01
N ALA A 113 -15.54 0.99 -12.66
CA ALA A 113 -16.06 2.35 -12.88
C ALA A 113 -15.68 2.92 -14.26
N GLY A 114 -14.70 2.33 -14.96
CA GLY A 114 -14.25 2.74 -16.29
C GLY A 114 -14.79 1.89 -17.44
N GLY A 115 -15.69 0.94 -17.16
CA GLY A 115 -16.38 0.09 -18.14
C GLY A 115 -17.77 0.60 -18.50
#